data_AF-A0A7J9W398-F1
#
_entry.id   AF-A0A7J9W398-F1
#
_cell.length_a   1.000
_cell.length_b   1.000
_cell.length_c   1.000
_cell.angle_alpha   90.00
_cell.angle_beta   90.00
_cell.angle_gamma   90.00
#
_symmetry.space_group_name_H-M   'P 1'
#
loop_
_entity.id
_entity.type
_entity.pdbx_description
1 polymer ?
#
loop_
_entity_poly.entity_id
_entity_poly.type
_entity_poly.pdbx_seq_one_letter_code
_entity_poly.pdbx_strand_id
1 'polypeptide(L)'
;MTPLPEADEAPTYLAMDRRTARRQLQSGSVIVPGAFAMDALTLGILWALANLDDALLADDTELTECRRLLRTQLPSADISIPPELVTELSATSYGWLGSDSCARYIVRATETFTTRPVFWTREQRGEEASSWLFFRHKLDYLRVTSHRFGSRGDPVVRDFCIPEETVYTSPPAERVLVLLAAALMESLGIRTQVCTDPQLSTVDGFVLAPGTRAVIATWVRTEGRWHVDSTASRSALAAFGTRQAAVHQIRDAPSPVERLTALAGYLGLDWIWVTRRCRELSPHTCAGFARPRSRLLSTEGVDVACRYLAQLADPA
;
A
#
# COMPACT_ATOMS: atom_id res chain seq x y z
N MET A 1 16.24 1.66 52.35
CA MET A 1 16.56 1.74 50.92
C MET A 1 16.15 0.41 50.31
N THR A 2 14.91 0.33 49.86
CA THR A 2 14.32 -0.90 49.30
C THR A 2 14.76 -1.00 47.84
N PRO A 3 15.26 -2.15 47.34
CA PRO A 3 15.58 -2.28 45.93
C PRO A 3 14.30 -2.06 45.11
N LEU A 4 14.40 -1.28 44.03
CA LEU A 4 13.36 -1.23 43.01
C LEU A 4 13.19 -2.65 42.44
N PRO A 5 11.96 -3.14 42.25
CA PRO A 5 11.75 -4.40 41.57
C PRO A 5 12.38 -4.32 40.18
N GLU A 6 13.11 -5.37 39.81
CA GLU A 6 13.62 -5.61 38.46
C GLU A 6 12.50 -5.32 37.46
N ALA A 7 12.84 -4.63 36.37
CA ALA A 7 11.90 -4.36 35.30
C ALA A 7 11.35 -5.70 34.80
N ASP A 8 10.10 -5.98 35.19
CA ASP A 8 9.34 -7.15 34.79
C ASP A 8 9.38 -7.19 33.25
N GLU A 9 10.10 -8.17 32.68
CA GLU A 9 10.13 -8.38 31.24
C GLU A 9 8.70 -8.65 30.80
N ALA A 10 8.05 -7.65 30.21
CA ALA A 10 6.69 -7.78 29.70
C ALA A 10 6.62 -9.04 28.81
N PRO A 11 5.55 -9.85 28.92
CA PRO A 11 5.46 -11.10 28.20
C PRO A 11 5.59 -10.86 26.69
N THR A 12 6.53 -11.57 26.05
CA THR A 12 6.66 -11.57 24.60
C THR A 12 5.55 -12.43 24.00
N TYR A 13 4.58 -11.79 23.36
CA TYR A 13 3.54 -12.49 22.61
C TYR A 13 4.08 -12.89 21.23
N LEU A 14 3.68 -14.08 20.75
CA LEU A 14 3.99 -14.56 19.40
C LEU A 14 2.69 -14.81 18.63
N ALA A 15 2.71 -14.52 17.34
CA ALA A 15 1.59 -14.79 16.43
C ALA A 15 1.78 -16.08 15.63
N MET A 16 0.70 -16.81 15.35
CA MET A 16 0.73 -18.00 14.52
C MET A 16 -0.61 -18.25 13.85
N ASP A 17 -0.60 -18.71 12.59
CA ASP A 17 -1.82 -19.14 11.92
C ASP A 17 -2.37 -20.42 12.57
N ARG A 18 -3.67 -20.42 12.90
CA ARG A 18 -4.35 -21.53 13.57
C ARG A 18 -4.25 -22.85 12.79
N ARG A 19 -4.28 -22.80 11.44
CA ARG A 19 -4.19 -24.02 10.62
C ARG A 19 -2.80 -24.62 10.70
N THR A 20 -1.77 -23.77 10.73
CA THR A 20 -0.38 -24.19 10.91
C THR A 20 -0.14 -24.75 12.31
N ALA A 21 -0.67 -24.11 13.36
CA ALA A 21 -0.63 -24.63 14.73
C ALA A 21 -1.28 -26.02 14.81
N ARG A 22 -2.47 -26.20 14.22
CA ARG A 22 -3.17 -27.49 14.20
C ARG A 22 -2.38 -28.59 13.48
N ARG A 23 -1.74 -28.27 12.36
CA ARG A 23 -0.88 -29.22 11.64
C ARG A 23 0.34 -29.64 12.46
N GLN A 24 0.98 -28.69 13.15
CA GLN A 24 2.12 -29.00 14.02
C GLN A 24 1.71 -29.80 15.26
N LEU A 25 0.54 -29.51 15.85
CA LEU A 25 0.01 -30.29 16.98
C LEU A 25 -0.23 -31.77 16.61
N GLN A 26 -0.58 -32.07 15.36
CA GLN A 26 -0.68 -33.47 14.88
C GLN A 26 0.68 -34.19 14.91
N SER A 27 1.80 -33.45 14.82
CA SER A 27 3.16 -33.96 14.97
C SER A 27 3.71 -33.88 16.40
N GLY A 28 2.90 -33.48 17.38
CA GLY A 28 3.20 -33.58 18.82
C GLY A 28 3.83 -32.35 19.50
N SER A 29 4.22 -31.30 18.75
CA SER A 29 4.70 -30.04 19.33
C SER A 29 4.43 -28.85 18.42
N VAL A 30 4.32 -27.64 19.00
CA VAL A 30 4.17 -26.38 18.26
C VAL A 30 5.45 -25.58 18.41
N ILE A 31 6.07 -25.25 17.27
CA ILE A 31 7.25 -24.40 17.19
C ILE A 31 6.84 -23.10 16.50
N VAL A 32 6.91 -22.00 17.25
CA VAL A 32 6.65 -20.65 16.74
C VAL A 32 7.98 -19.92 16.59
N PRO A 33 8.38 -19.52 15.38
CA PRO A 33 9.57 -18.71 15.18
C PRO A 33 9.52 -17.42 15.99
N GLY A 34 10.62 -17.04 16.64
CA GLY A 34 10.73 -15.74 17.33
C GLY A 34 10.50 -14.54 16.41
N ALA A 35 10.71 -14.73 15.09
CA ALA A 35 10.38 -13.75 14.06
C ALA A 35 8.90 -13.32 14.06
N PHE A 36 7.99 -14.13 14.60
CA PHE A 36 6.56 -13.84 14.71
C PHE A 36 6.19 -13.11 16.01
N ALA A 37 7.17 -12.48 16.68
CA ALA A 37 6.93 -11.61 17.81
C ALA A 37 5.86 -10.55 17.50
N MET A 38 4.92 -10.39 18.43
CA MET A 38 3.77 -9.50 18.32
C MET A 38 4.20 -8.08 18.71
N ASP A 39 4.82 -7.39 17.75
CA ASP A 39 5.23 -5.99 17.83
C ASP A 39 4.41 -5.15 16.83
N ALA A 40 4.75 -3.86 16.65
CA ALA A 40 4.04 -2.97 15.73
C ALA A 40 4.02 -3.46 14.27
N LEU A 41 5.07 -4.17 13.81
CA LEU A 41 5.13 -4.72 12.45
C LEU A 41 4.14 -5.88 12.29
N THR A 42 4.23 -6.87 13.17
CA THR A 42 3.33 -8.04 13.13
C THR A 42 1.88 -7.63 13.38
N LEU A 43 1.65 -6.72 14.34
CA LEU A 43 0.33 -6.18 14.66
C LEU A 43 -0.28 -5.45 13.46
N GLY A 44 0.47 -4.57 12.80
CA GLY A 44 -0.01 -3.84 11.62
C GLY A 44 -0.43 -4.78 10.50
N ILE A 45 0.38 -5.81 10.21
CA ILE A 45 0.08 -6.82 9.20
C ILE A 45 -1.19 -7.60 9.55
N LEU A 46 -1.32 -8.07 10.79
CA LEU A 46 -2.49 -8.84 11.25
C LEU A 46 -3.77 -8.01 11.26
N TRP A 47 -3.71 -6.79 11.80
CA TRP A 47 -4.85 -5.89 11.88
C TRP A 47 -5.36 -5.53 10.48
N ALA A 48 -4.47 -5.11 9.58
CA ALA A 48 -4.87 -4.76 8.22
C ALA A 48 -5.42 -5.97 7.46
N LEU A 49 -4.74 -7.11 7.54
CA LEU A 49 -5.20 -8.31 6.85
C LEU A 49 -6.55 -8.78 7.39
N ALA A 50 -6.75 -8.81 8.71
CA ALA A 50 -8.01 -9.26 9.30
C ALA A 50 -9.19 -8.39 8.85
N ASN A 51 -9.04 -7.06 8.91
CA ASN A 51 -10.10 -6.13 8.49
C ASN A 51 -10.43 -6.25 6.99
N LEU A 52 -9.41 -6.31 6.14
CA LEU A 52 -9.61 -6.48 4.70
C LEU A 52 -10.24 -7.84 4.37
N ASP A 53 -9.75 -8.90 5.00
CA ASP A 53 -10.15 -10.27 4.71
C ASP A 53 -11.59 -10.56 5.19
N ASP A 54 -11.96 -10.10 6.38
CA ASP A 54 -13.32 -10.25 6.91
C ASP A 54 -14.34 -9.50 6.05
N ALA A 55 -14.06 -8.23 5.70
CA ALA A 55 -14.98 -7.43 4.88
C ALA A 55 -15.16 -8.00 3.47
N LEU A 56 -14.06 -8.39 2.80
CA LEU A 56 -14.14 -8.96 1.45
C LEU A 56 -14.79 -10.34 1.41
N LEU A 57 -14.72 -11.12 2.49
CA LEU A 57 -15.42 -12.39 2.59
C LEU A 57 -16.91 -12.22 2.88
N ALA A 58 -17.28 -11.21 3.67
CA ALA A 58 -18.68 -10.91 3.94
C ALA A 58 -19.45 -10.56 2.66
N ASP A 59 -18.78 -9.90 1.71
CA ASP A 59 -19.40 -9.41 0.46
C ASP A 59 -18.97 -10.22 -0.78
N ASP A 60 -18.44 -11.45 -0.67
CA ASP A 60 -17.81 -12.15 -1.82
C ASP A 60 -18.78 -12.38 -3.00
N THR A 61 -20.07 -12.62 -2.72
CA THR A 61 -21.10 -12.83 -3.75
C THR A 61 -21.42 -11.52 -4.48
N GLU A 62 -21.74 -10.47 -3.74
CA GLU A 62 -22.09 -9.13 -4.25
C GLU A 62 -20.90 -8.53 -5.00
N LEU A 63 -19.69 -8.68 -4.46
CA LEU A 63 -18.45 -8.24 -5.09
C LEU A 63 -18.17 -9.01 -6.37
N THR A 64 -18.47 -10.31 -6.42
CA THR A 64 -18.33 -11.12 -7.65
C THR A 64 -19.27 -10.63 -8.75
N GLU A 65 -20.52 -10.32 -8.40
CA GLU A 65 -21.51 -9.81 -9.35
C GLU A 65 -21.15 -8.41 -9.86
N CYS A 66 -20.77 -7.49 -8.96
CA CYS A 66 -20.29 -6.16 -9.33
C CYS A 66 -19.09 -6.23 -10.29
N ARG A 67 -18.12 -7.11 -10.01
CA ARG A 67 -16.95 -7.30 -10.89
C ARG A 67 -17.35 -7.85 -12.25
N ARG A 68 -18.36 -8.73 -12.33
CA ARG A 68 -18.87 -9.27 -13.59
C ARG A 68 -19.46 -8.15 -14.45
N LEU A 69 -20.27 -7.27 -13.85
CA LEU A 69 -20.87 -6.12 -14.52
C LEU A 69 -19.83 -5.10 -14.97
N LEU A 70 -18.86 -4.75 -14.11
CA LEU A 70 -17.81 -3.82 -14.50
C LEU A 70 -16.96 -4.33 -15.65
N ARG A 71 -16.70 -5.64 -15.73
CA ARG A 71 -15.97 -6.24 -16.86
C ARG A 71 -16.68 -6.08 -18.19
N THR A 72 -18.01 -6.00 -18.22
CA THR A 72 -18.75 -5.74 -19.46
C THR A 72 -18.80 -4.24 -19.81
N GLN A 73 -18.69 -3.36 -18.82
CA GLN A 73 -18.73 -1.89 -18.98
C GLN A 73 -17.37 -1.22 -19.19
N LEU A 74 -16.27 -1.88 -18.80
CA LEU A 74 -14.88 -1.39 -18.88
C LEU A 74 -14.41 -0.84 -20.26
N PRO A 75 -15.05 -1.13 -21.42
CA PRO A 75 -14.75 -0.40 -22.65
C PRO A 75 -15.09 1.09 -22.62
N SER A 76 -16.04 1.53 -21.79
CA SER A 76 -16.61 2.89 -21.77
C SER A 76 -16.05 3.76 -20.63
N ALA A 77 -15.97 5.08 -20.86
CA ALA A 77 -15.52 6.06 -19.86
C ALA A 77 -16.55 6.31 -18.74
N ASP A 78 -17.83 6.04 -19.01
CA ASP A 78 -18.89 6.04 -18.00
C ASP A 78 -19.01 4.67 -17.34
N ILE A 79 -18.16 4.44 -16.33
CA ILE A 79 -18.29 3.30 -15.44
C ILE A 79 -19.33 3.65 -14.39
N SER A 80 -20.45 2.92 -14.36
CA SER A 80 -21.52 3.12 -13.37
C SER A 80 -22.03 1.78 -12.88
N ILE A 81 -21.92 1.57 -11.56
CA ILE A 81 -22.53 0.40 -10.90
C ILE A 81 -23.94 0.79 -10.49
N PRO A 82 -24.94 -0.08 -10.70
CA PRO A 82 -26.28 0.11 -10.13
C PRO A 82 -26.20 0.45 -8.64
N PRO A 83 -26.86 1.53 -8.18
CA PRO A 83 -26.81 1.95 -6.78
C PRO A 83 -27.18 0.83 -5.81
N GLU A 84 -28.10 -0.04 -6.19
CA GLU A 84 -28.61 -1.15 -5.37
C GLU A 84 -27.49 -2.15 -5.02
N LEU A 85 -26.60 -2.44 -5.97
CA LEU A 85 -25.47 -3.33 -5.74
C LEU A 85 -24.35 -2.68 -4.94
N VAL A 86 -24.26 -1.34 -4.97
CA VAL A 86 -23.27 -0.58 -4.19
C VAL A 86 -23.72 -0.44 -2.75
N THR A 87 -25.02 -0.27 -2.50
CA THR A 87 -25.56 -0.09 -1.14
C THR A 87 -25.38 -1.32 -0.24
N GLU A 88 -25.17 -2.49 -0.82
CA GLU A 88 -24.97 -3.75 -0.09
C GLU A 88 -23.50 -4.01 0.26
N LEU A 89 -22.55 -3.31 -0.38
CA LEU A 89 -21.12 -3.52 -0.12
C LEU A 89 -20.66 -2.76 1.12
N SER A 90 -19.80 -3.40 1.92
CA SER A 90 -19.00 -2.70 2.90
C SER A 90 -18.08 -1.66 2.24
N ALA A 91 -17.68 -0.64 3.00
CA ALA A 91 -16.76 0.40 2.52
C ALA A 91 -15.44 -0.20 1.99
N THR A 92 -14.96 -1.28 2.60
CA THR A 92 -13.75 -2.00 2.18
C THR A 92 -13.94 -2.69 0.83
N SER A 93 -15.03 -3.41 0.63
CA SER A 93 -15.32 -4.10 -0.64
C SER A 93 -15.59 -3.10 -1.76
N TYR A 94 -16.27 -2.00 -1.45
CA TYR A 94 -16.46 -0.89 -2.37
C TYR A 94 -15.13 -0.23 -2.76
N GLY A 95 -14.26 0.03 -1.77
CA GLY A 95 -12.91 0.54 -1.98
C GLY A 95 -12.05 -0.41 -2.83
N TRP A 96 -12.12 -1.72 -2.58
CA TRP A 96 -11.44 -2.72 -3.40
C TRP A 96 -11.89 -2.67 -4.85
N LEU A 97 -13.21 -2.58 -5.09
CA LEU A 97 -13.80 -2.52 -6.42
C LEU A 97 -13.36 -1.27 -7.19
N GLY A 98 -13.37 -0.12 -6.52
CA GLY A 98 -12.87 1.12 -7.09
C GLY A 98 -11.37 1.08 -7.37
N SER A 99 -10.60 0.43 -6.49
CA SER A 99 -9.16 0.23 -6.66
C SER A 99 -8.82 -0.65 -7.88
N ASP A 100 -9.49 -1.79 -8.06
CA ASP A 100 -9.30 -2.69 -9.22
C ASP A 100 -9.63 -1.97 -10.53
N SER A 101 -10.74 -1.23 -10.53
CA SER A 101 -11.22 -0.54 -11.72
C SER A 101 -10.35 0.68 -12.08
N CYS A 102 -9.91 1.47 -11.10
CA CYS A 102 -8.93 2.53 -11.29
C CYS A 102 -7.61 1.97 -11.85
N ALA A 103 -7.10 0.86 -11.31
CA ALA A 103 -5.87 0.23 -11.79
C ALA A 103 -5.99 -0.19 -13.25
N ARG A 104 -7.10 -0.85 -13.63
CA ARG A 104 -7.37 -1.26 -15.03
C ARG A 104 -7.51 -0.06 -15.96
N TYR A 105 -8.23 0.97 -15.54
CA TYR A 105 -8.41 2.18 -16.31
C TYR A 105 -7.06 2.87 -16.56
N ILE A 106 -6.22 3.02 -15.53
CA ILE A 106 -4.88 3.60 -15.67
C ILE A 106 -4.04 2.78 -16.65
N VAL A 107 -3.97 1.45 -16.50
CA VAL A 107 -3.16 0.59 -17.38
C VAL A 107 -3.57 0.78 -18.84
N ARG A 108 -4.88 0.81 -19.13
CA ARG A 108 -5.42 1.03 -20.47
C ARG A 108 -5.18 2.47 -20.97
N ALA A 109 -5.52 3.48 -20.18
CA ALA A 109 -5.41 4.88 -20.58
C ALA A 109 -3.95 5.29 -20.84
N THR A 110 -3.02 4.69 -20.10
CA THR A 110 -1.58 4.91 -20.26
C THR A 110 -0.97 4.13 -21.44
N GLU A 111 -1.74 3.30 -22.16
CA GLU A 111 -1.32 2.64 -23.42
C GLU A 111 -0.76 3.59 -24.45
N THR A 112 -1.28 4.81 -24.47
CA THR A 112 -0.91 5.86 -25.43
C THR A 112 0.18 6.80 -24.91
N PHE A 113 0.66 6.61 -23.68
CA PHE A 113 1.66 7.51 -23.10
C PHE A 113 3.03 7.24 -23.74
N THR A 114 3.59 8.29 -24.34
CA THR A 114 4.92 8.30 -24.95
C THR A 114 5.99 8.87 -24.01
N THR A 115 5.57 9.62 -22.99
CA THR A 115 6.42 10.18 -21.94
C THR A 115 6.28 9.37 -20.65
N ARG A 116 7.31 9.41 -19.80
CA ARG A 116 7.26 8.81 -18.47
C ARG A 116 6.24 9.57 -17.63
N PRO A 117 5.23 8.89 -17.05
CA PRO A 117 4.28 9.55 -16.19
C PRO A 117 4.80 9.72 -14.76
N VAL A 118 4.19 10.67 -14.06
CA VAL A 118 4.29 10.81 -12.60
C VAL A 118 2.96 10.39 -11.99
N PHE A 119 3.02 9.66 -10.87
CA PHE A 119 1.85 9.16 -10.18
C PHE A 119 1.64 9.91 -8.87
N TRP A 120 0.44 10.39 -8.63
CA TRP A 120 0.02 10.97 -7.37
C TRP A 120 -0.99 10.07 -6.68
N THR A 121 -0.76 9.79 -5.40
CA THR A 121 -1.56 8.84 -4.62
C THR A 121 -2.14 9.49 -3.37
N ARG A 122 -3.33 9.05 -2.96
CA ARG A 122 -4.13 9.68 -1.90
C ARG A 122 -3.99 9.03 -0.54
N GLU A 123 -3.40 7.84 -0.47
CA GLU A 123 -3.22 7.06 0.74
C GLU A 123 -2.23 7.78 1.68
N GLN A 124 -2.65 7.97 2.93
CA GLN A 124 -1.92 8.70 3.97
C GLN A 124 -1.75 7.88 5.25
N ARG A 125 -2.72 7.02 5.55
CA ARG A 125 -2.76 6.18 6.75
C ARG A 125 -2.44 4.73 6.45
N GLY A 126 -2.13 3.95 7.50
CA GLY A 126 -1.81 2.53 7.36
C GLY A 126 -3.00 1.72 6.83
N GLU A 127 -4.22 2.08 7.25
CA GLU A 127 -5.46 1.51 6.72
C GLU A 127 -5.52 1.62 5.18
N GLU A 128 -5.26 2.80 4.65
CA GLU A 128 -5.32 3.09 3.21
C GLU A 128 -4.13 2.46 2.47
N ALA A 129 -2.93 2.58 3.04
CA ALA A 129 -1.69 2.05 2.48
C ALA A 129 -1.68 0.52 2.41
N SER A 130 -2.41 -0.15 3.31
CA SER A 130 -2.55 -1.61 3.33
C SER A 130 -3.10 -2.18 2.01
N SER A 131 -3.88 -1.39 1.26
CA SER A 131 -4.35 -1.79 -0.07
C SER A 131 -3.22 -2.07 -1.05
N TRP A 132 -2.10 -1.32 -0.99
CA TRP A 132 -0.93 -1.56 -1.83
C TRP A 132 -0.23 -2.88 -1.50
N LEU A 133 -0.29 -3.28 -0.22
CA LEU A 133 0.39 -4.45 0.30
C LEU A 133 -0.41 -5.73 0.09
N PHE A 134 -1.72 -5.67 0.30
CA PHE A 134 -2.56 -6.86 0.36
C PHE A 134 -3.45 -7.09 -0.85
N PHE A 135 -3.86 -6.06 -1.59
CA PHE A 135 -4.69 -6.28 -2.77
C PHE A 135 -3.87 -6.87 -3.89
N ARG A 136 -4.25 -8.07 -4.34
CA ARG A 136 -3.47 -8.81 -5.35
C ARG A 136 -3.27 -8.00 -6.64
N HIS A 137 -4.32 -7.33 -7.11
CA HIS A 137 -4.26 -6.52 -8.34
C HIS A 137 -3.34 -5.31 -8.22
N LYS A 138 -3.05 -4.81 -7.00
CA LYS A 138 -2.17 -3.66 -6.81
C LYS A 138 -0.71 -4.03 -7.02
N LEU A 139 -0.29 -5.22 -6.60
CA LEU A 139 1.03 -5.73 -6.91
C LEU A 139 1.22 -5.93 -8.42
N ASP A 140 0.23 -6.52 -9.09
CA ASP A 140 0.24 -6.69 -10.56
C ASP A 140 0.29 -5.32 -11.27
N TYR A 141 -0.50 -4.36 -10.81
CA TYR A 141 -0.49 -2.99 -11.31
C TYR A 141 0.87 -2.30 -11.16
N LEU A 142 1.53 -2.42 -10.00
CA LEU A 142 2.86 -1.85 -9.79
C LEU A 142 3.91 -2.50 -10.70
N ARG A 143 3.85 -3.83 -10.88
CA ARG A 143 4.73 -4.55 -11.82
C ARG A 143 4.54 -4.09 -13.26
N VAL A 144 3.30 -4.00 -13.72
CA VAL A 144 2.95 -3.57 -15.08
C VAL A 144 3.41 -2.14 -15.35
N THR A 145 3.11 -1.21 -14.44
CA THR A 145 3.48 0.21 -14.60
C THR A 145 4.99 0.44 -14.49
N SER A 146 5.67 -0.26 -13.57
CA SER A 146 7.13 -0.19 -13.47
C SER A 146 7.81 -0.75 -14.71
N HIS A 147 7.47 -1.97 -15.15
CA HIS A 147 8.07 -2.58 -16.33
C HIS A 147 7.93 -1.70 -17.58
N ARG A 148 6.75 -1.09 -17.73
CA ARG A 148 6.43 -0.23 -18.87
C ARG A 148 7.26 1.06 -18.91
N PHE A 149 7.46 1.71 -17.76
CA PHE A 149 8.00 3.08 -17.71
C PHE A 149 9.39 3.19 -17.07
N GLY A 150 9.92 2.11 -16.49
CA GLY A 150 11.19 2.06 -15.77
C GLY A 150 12.42 1.65 -16.60
N SER A 151 12.29 1.41 -17.90
CA SER A 151 13.32 0.79 -18.74
C SER A 151 14.44 1.73 -19.25
N ARG A 152 14.59 2.96 -18.73
CA ARG A 152 15.55 3.96 -19.25
C ARG A 152 16.37 4.70 -18.17
N GLY A 153 16.87 3.98 -17.17
CA GLY A 153 17.85 4.53 -16.22
C GLY A 153 17.29 5.45 -15.14
N ASP A 154 16.19 6.17 -15.39
CA ASP A 154 15.46 6.87 -14.32
C ASP A 154 14.17 6.13 -13.89
N PRO A 155 13.89 6.09 -12.58
CA PRO A 155 12.76 5.38 -12.02
C PRO A 155 11.43 6.09 -12.34
N VAL A 156 10.36 5.30 -12.32
CA VAL A 156 8.99 5.84 -12.24
C VAL A 156 8.83 6.55 -10.90
N VAL A 157 8.20 7.71 -10.87
CA VAL A 157 7.97 8.46 -9.61
C VAL A 157 6.54 8.30 -9.15
N ARG A 158 6.36 8.02 -7.86
CA ARG A 158 5.08 8.02 -7.18
C ARG A 158 5.14 8.88 -5.91
N ASP A 159 4.31 9.91 -5.91
CA ASP A 159 4.16 10.88 -4.83
C ASP A 159 3.01 10.46 -3.91
N PHE A 160 3.27 10.47 -2.61
CA PHE A 160 2.28 10.42 -1.55
C PHE A 160 2.11 11.81 -0.96
N CYS A 161 0.90 12.16 -0.54
CA CYS A 161 0.68 13.34 0.29
C CYS A 161 0.31 12.91 1.71
N ILE A 162 1.27 12.98 2.62
CA ILE A 162 1.14 12.53 4.02
C ILE A 162 1.46 13.71 4.94
N PRO A 163 0.46 14.50 5.36
CA PRO A 163 0.67 15.62 6.26
C PRO A 163 1.19 15.19 7.64
N GLU A 164 1.91 16.08 8.33
CA GLU A 164 2.51 15.81 9.65
C GLU A 164 1.45 15.41 10.70
N GLU A 165 0.29 16.05 10.67
CA GLU A 165 -0.84 15.73 11.56
C GLU A 165 -1.34 14.28 11.36
N THR A 166 -1.37 13.81 10.11
CA THR A 166 -1.74 12.43 9.81
C THR A 166 -0.72 11.46 10.40
N VAL A 167 0.57 11.79 10.36
CA VAL A 167 1.62 10.97 10.99
C VAL A 167 1.48 10.96 12.51
N TYR A 168 1.34 12.14 13.12
CA TYR A 168 1.23 12.29 14.57
C TYR A 168 0.05 11.53 15.16
N THR A 169 -1.09 11.54 14.46
CA THR A 169 -2.32 10.85 14.90
C THR A 169 -2.36 9.37 14.52
N SER A 170 -1.36 8.85 13.79
CA SER A 170 -1.32 7.45 13.38
C SER A 170 -0.61 6.56 14.40
N PRO A 171 -1.20 5.43 14.82
CA PRO A 171 -0.52 4.44 15.64
C PRO A 171 0.78 3.92 14.97
N PRO A 172 1.78 3.46 15.75
CA PRO A 172 3.01 2.90 15.18
C PRO A 172 2.77 1.79 14.14
N ALA A 173 1.80 0.91 14.39
CA ALA A 173 1.46 -0.19 13.48
C ALA A 173 1.00 0.30 12.09
N GLU A 174 0.25 1.40 12.04
CA GLU A 174 -0.17 2.00 10.77
C GLU A 174 0.99 2.67 10.04
N ARG A 175 1.85 3.37 10.78
CA ARG A 175 3.04 4.02 10.23
C ARG A 175 3.99 2.99 9.59
N VAL A 176 4.11 1.80 10.19
CA VAL A 176 4.84 0.68 9.59
C VAL A 176 4.25 0.26 8.24
N LEU A 177 2.92 0.18 8.11
CA LEU A 177 2.27 -0.19 6.84
C LEU A 177 2.55 0.84 5.73
N VAL A 178 2.59 2.13 6.07
CA VAL A 178 2.98 3.19 5.12
C VAL A 178 4.42 2.98 4.64
N LEU A 179 5.36 2.76 5.56
CA LEU A 179 6.76 2.49 5.21
C LEU A 179 6.90 1.23 4.33
N LEU A 180 6.17 0.15 4.65
CA LEU A 180 6.18 -1.08 3.85
C LEU A 180 5.61 -0.85 2.45
N ALA A 181 4.55 -0.05 2.30
CA ALA A 181 4.00 0.28 0.98
C ALA A 181 5.02 1.05 0.13
N ALA A 182 5.75 1.99 0.72
CA ALA A 182 6.83 2.69 0.03
C ALA A 182 7.99 1.75 -0.33
N ALA A 183 8.40 0.88 0.60
CA ALA A 183 9.44 -0.11 0.36
C ALA A 183 9.07 -1.11 -0.74
N LEU A 184 7.81 -1.53 -0.82
CA LEU A 184 7.30 -2.35 -1.93
C LEU A 184 7.51 -1.64 -3.27
N MET A 185 7.15 -0.36 -3.37
CA MET A 185 7.30 0.40 -4.62
C MET A 185 8.78 0.58 -4.99
N GLU A 186 9.64 0.95 -4.03
CA GLU A 186 11.09 1.09 -4.26
C GLU A 186 11.72 -0.25 -4.69
N SER A 187 11.28 -1.38 -4.13
CA SER A 187 11.75 -2.72 -4.55
C SER A 187 11.43 -3.06 -6.00
N LEU A 188 10.39 -2.42 -6.56
CA LEU A 188 9.97 -2.57 -7.95
C LEU A 188 10.58 -1.49 -8.86
N GLY A 189 11.54 -0.69 -8.37
CA GLY A 189 12.15 0.41 -9.13
C GLY A 189 11.25 1.63 -9.30
N ILE A 190 10.20 1.75 -8.47
CA ILE A 190 9.35 2.93 -8.41
C ILE A 190 9.87 3.81 -7.28
N ARG A 191 10.40 4.96 -7.63
CA ARG A 191 10.84 5.98 -6.68
C ARG A 191 9.64 6.55 -5.95
N THR A 192 9.68 6.48 -4.63
CA THR A 192 8.66 7.04 -3.75
C THR A 192 9.10 8.40 -3.25
N GLN A 193 8.15 9.33 -3.18
CA GLN A 193 8.35 10.65 -2.60
C GLN A 193 7.15 11.00 -1.72
N VAL A 194 7.40 11.86 -0.73
CA VAL A 194 6.35 12.31 0.19
C VAL A 194 6.28 13.83 0.21
N CYS A 195 5.08 14.32 -0.09
CA CYS A 195 4.64 15.67 0.14
C CYS A 195 3.98 15.77 1.51
N THR A 196 4.38 16.77 2.30
CA THR A 196 3.83 17.02 3.63
C THR A 196 2.85 18.19 3.67
N ASP A 197 2.64 18.88 2.54
CA ASP A 197 1.72 20.01 2.44
C ASP A 197 0.26 19.55 2.66
N PRO A 198 -0.40 19.96 3.76
CA PRO A 198 -1.79 19.59 4.03
C PRO A 198 -2.77 20.12 2.98
N GLN A 199 -2.44 21.18 2.24
CA GLN A 199 -3.29 21.72 1.17
C GLN A 199 -3.42 20.75 -0.01
N LEU A 200 -2.46 19.84 -0.18
CA LEU A 200 -2.47 18.85 -1.26
C LEU A 200 -3.09 17.50 -0.81
N SER A 201 -3.46 17.36 0.46
CA SER A 201 -3.98 16.13 1.06
C SER A 201 -5.33 15.66 0.50
N THR A 202 -6.07 16.56 -0.14
CA THR A 202 -7.39 16.32 -0.75
C THR A 202 -7.32 16.19 -2.27
N VAL A 203 -6.14 16.40 -2.87
CA VAL A 203 -5.95 16.27 -4.32
C VAL A 203 -6.25 14.85 -4.77
N ASP A 204 -7.00 14.74 -5.86
CA ASP A 204 -7.36 13.47 -6.45
C ASP A 204 -6.15 12.61 -6.84
N GLY A 205 -6.32 11.29 -6.81
CA GLY A 205 -5.30 10.39 -7.34
C GLY A 205 -5.17 10.62 -8.84
N PHE A 206 -3.96 10.83 -9.34
CA PHE A 206 -3.77 11.07 -10.77
C PHE A 206 -2.49 10.45 -11.33
N VAL A 207 -2.46 10.30 -12.64
CA VAL A 207 -1.28 9.93 -13.42
C VAL A 207 -1.09 10.99 -14.49
N LEU A 208 0.03 11.70 -14.44
CA LEU A 208 0.33 12.81 -15.34
C LEU A 208 1.43 12.41 -16.32
N ALA A 209 1.10 12.34 -17.62
CA ALA A 209 2.08 12.46 -18.70
C ALA A 209 2.31 13.95 -18.98
N PRO A 210 3.48 14.51 -18.62
CA PRO A 210 3.72 15.94 -18.70
C PRO A 210 3.39 16.51 -20.09
N GLY A 211 2.64 17.62 -20.12
CA GLY A 211 2.24 18.33 -21.33
C GLY A 211 1.28 17.58 -22.26
N THR A 212 0.90 16.34 -21.95
CA THR A 212 0.16 15.47 -22.88
C THR A 212 -1.21 15.09 -22.36
N ARG A 213 -1.27 14.43 -21.20
CA ARG A 213 -2.53 13.87 -20.67
C ARG A 213 -2.42 13.63 -19.17
N ALA A 214 -3.52 13.84 -18.46
CA ALA A 214 -3.71 13.42 -17.08
C ALA A 214 -4.84 12.38 -17.02
N VAL A 215 -4.64 11.34 -16.22
CA VAL A 215 -5.66 10.35 -15.87
C VAL A 215 -5.98 10.55 -14.40
N ILE A 216 -7.25 10.82 -14.08
CA ILE A 216 -7.76 10.92 -12.72
C ILE A 216 -8.28 9.54 -12.34
N ALA A 217 -7.93 9.08 -11.15
CA ALA A 217 -8.28 7.76 -10.65
C ALA A 217 -8.33 7.79 -9.12
N THR A 218 -9.49 8.15 -8.60
CA THR A 218 -9.74 8.33 -7.17
C THR A 218 -10.71 7.27 -6.67
N TRP A 219 -10.29 6.53 -5.65
CA TRP A 219 -11.12 5.52 -4.98
C TRP A 219 -11.04 5.59 -3.45
N VAL A 220 -9.92 6.09 -2.91
CA VAL A 220 -9.70 6.31 -1.46
C VAL A 220 -10.39 7.59 -1.01
N ARG A 221 -11.01 7.55 0.18
CA ARG A 221 -11.71 8.70 0.79
C ARG A 221 -12.72 9.33 -0.19
N THR A 222 -13.54 8.47 -0.81
CA THR A 222 -14.66 8.88 -1.65
C THR A 222 -15.97 8.65 -0.90
N GLU A 223 -16.84 9.66 -0.87
CA GLU A 223 -18.18 9.56 -0.25
C GLU A 223 -19.13 8.76 -1.16
N GLY A 224 -18.83 7.48 -1.36
CA GLY A 224 -19.68 6.56 -2.13
C GLY A 224 -19.61 6.69 -3.65
N ARG A 225 -18.59 7.38 -4.19
CA ARG A 225 -18.32 7.40 -5.64
C ARG A 225 -16.82 7.47 -5.94
N TRP A 226 -16.24 6.33 -6.30
CA TRP A 226 -14.95 6.33 -6.99
C TRP A 226 -15.11 6.88 -8.41
N HIS A 227 -14.05 7.52 -8.90
CA HIS A 227 -14.08 8.31 -10.12
C HIS A 227 -12.84 8.05 -10.96
N VAL A 228 -13.06 7.79 -12.25
CA VAL A 228 -12.02 7.75 -13.27
C VAL A 228 -12.37 8.74 -14.37
N ASP A 229 -11.36 9.48 -14.84
CA ASP A 229 -11.49 10.40 -15.97
C ASP A 229 -10.13 10.61 -16.64
N SER A 230 -10.10 11.24 -17.81
CA SER A 230 -8.86 11.66 -18.45
C SER A 230 -9.04 13.01 -19.14
N THR A 231 -8.00 13.83 -19.09
CA THR A 231 -8.00 15.15 -19.72
C THR A 231 -6.69 15.43 -20.45
N ALA A 232 -6.79 16.13 -21.57
CA ALA A 232 -5.66 16.72 -22.29
C ALA A 232 -5.73 18.26 -22.28
N SER A 233 -6.61 18.85 -21.46
CA SER A 233 -6.76 20.31 -21.37
C SER A 233 -5.50 20.94 -20.79
N ARG A 234 -4.91 21.91 -21.50
CA ARG A 234 -3.67 22.58 -21.08
C ARG A 234 -3.77 23.21 -19.68
N SER A 235 -4.91 23.81 -19.35
CA SER A 235 -5.11 24.42 -18.02
C SER A 235 -5.17 23.37 -16.92
N ALA A 236 -5.82 22.23 -17.16
CA ALA A 236 -5.86 21.13 -16.22
C ALA A 236 -4.48 20.49 -16.03
N LEU A 237 -3.74 20.26 -17.13
CA LEU A 237 -2.38 19.73 -17.08
C LEU A 237 -1.42 20.66 -16.32
N ALA A 238 -1.53 21.98 -16.52
CA ALA A 238 -0.74 22.96 -15.77
C ALA A 238 -1.06 22.94 -14.27
N ALA A 239 -2.32 22.78 -13.90
CA ALA A 239 -2.73 22.66 -12.50
C ALA A 239 -2.16 21.39 -11.84
N PHE A 240 -2.19 20.23 -12.53
CA PHE A 240 -1.56 19.01 -12.03
C PHE A 240 -0.03 19.13 -11.95
N GLY A 241 0.61 19.72 -12.96
CA GLY A 241 2.06 19.95 -12.96
C GLY A 241 2.53 20.86 -11.82
N THR A 242 1.74 21.90 -11.48
CA THR A 242 2.06 22.79 -10.36
C THR A 242 2.01 22.05 -9.02
N ARG A 243 1.02 21.18 -8.82
CA ARG A 243 0.91 20.35 -7.61
C ARG A 243 2.07 19.37 -7.48
N GLN A 244 2.49 18.77 -8.59
CA GLN A 244 3.64 17.88 -8.64
C GLN A 244 4.95 18.63 -8.33
N ALA A 245 5.13 19.83 -8.88
CA ALA A 245 6.33 20.64 -8.63
C ALA A 245 6.44 21.15 -7.18
N ALA A 246 5.33 21.19 -6.42
CA ALA A 246 5.35 21.53 -5.00
C ALA A 246 5.96 20.42 -4.11
N VAL A 247 6.21 19.22 -4.65
CA VAL A 247 6.73 18.06 -3.92
C VAL A 247 8.25 18.15 -3.76
N HIS A 248 8.73 18.77 -2.67
CA HIS A 248 10.15 18.77 -2.32
C HIS A 248 10.44 18.56 -0.82
N GLN A 249 9.44 18.22 0.00
CA GLN A 249 9.56 18.43 1.45
C GLN A 249 10.24 17.26 2.20
N ILE A 250 10.09 16.01 1.75
CA ILE A 250 10.89 14.87 2.26
C ILE A 250 11.89 14.44 1.19
N ARG A 251 13.10 15.01 1.32
CA ARG A 251 14.34 14.85 0.54
C ARG A 251 14.24 14.05 -0.77
N ASP A 252 14.57 14.72 -1.88
CA ASP A 252 15.06 14.14 -3.14
C ASP A 252 16.42 13.44 -2.89
N ALA A 253 16.43 12.36 -2.09
CA ALA A 253 17.63 11.59 -1.82
C ALA A 253 17.92 10.64 -3.00
N PRO A 254 19.18 10.50 -3.43
CA PRO A 254 19.53 9.78 -4.65
C PRO A 254 19.32 8.27 -4.53
N SER A 255 19.56 7.68 -3.35
CA SER A 255 19.42 6.23 -3.16
C SER A 255 18.09 5.81 -2.49
N PRO A 256 17.57 4.60 -2.76
CA PRO A 256 16.40 4.06 -2.05
C PRO A 256 16.59 3.98 -0.54
N VAL A 257 17.80 3.61 -0.07
CA VAL A 257 18.10 3.49 1.37
C VAL A 257 17.97 4.85 2.08
N GLU A 258 18.48 5.93 1.49
CA GLU A 258 18.36 7.26 2.07
C GLU A 258 16.91 7.75 2.08
N ARG A 259 16.15 7.49 1.00
CA ARG A 259 14.72 7.85 0.93
C ARG A 259 13.90 7.11 1.97
N LEU A 260 14.05 5.80 2.09
CA LEU A 260 13.30 4.98 3.04
C LEU A 260 13.73 5.24 4.49
N THR A 261 15.00 5.54 4.73
CA THR A 261 15.48 5.96 6.06
C THR A 261 14.88 7.32 6.45
N ALA A 262 14.86 8.28 5.52
CA ALA A 262 14.24 9.59 5.74
C ALA A 262 12.72 9.45 5.98
N LEU A 263 12.04 8.60 5.22
CA LEU A 263 10.63 8.30 5.41
C LEU A 263 10.38 7.64 6.78
N ALA A 264 11.21 6.67 7.19
CA ALA A 264 11.11 6.06 8.51
C ALA A 264 11.27 7.11 9.62
N GLY A 265 12.26 8.00 9.51
CA GLY A 265 12.45 9.12 10.43
C GLY A 265 11.24 10.07 10.48
N TYR A 266 10.69 10.43 9.33
CA TYR A 266 9.47 11.23 9.24
C TYR A 266 8.27 10.54 9.91
N LEU A 267 8.10 9.24 9.69
CA LEU A 267 7.08 8.42 10.31
C LEU A 267 7.36 8.14 11.80
N GLY A 268 8.45 8.65 12.38
CA GLY A 268 8.82 8.38 13.77
C GLY A 268 9.05 6.89 14.06
N LEU A 269 9.61 6.16 13.08
CA LEU A 269 9.98 4.75 13.18
C LEU A 269 11.51 4.64 13.28
N ASP A 270 11.98 3.77 14.18
CA ASP A 270 13.39 3.43 14.26
C ASP A 270 13.79 2.56 13.05
N TRP A 271 14.69 3.09 12.22
CA TRP A 271 15.18 2.43 11.00
C TRP A 271 15.91 1.11 11.28
N ILE A 272 16.71 1.05 12.34
CA ILE A 272 17.47 -0.15 12.72
C ILE A 272 16.50 -1.22 13.21
N TRP A 273 15.52 -0.82 14.02
CA TRP A 273 14.47 -1.73 14.48
C TRP A 273 13.67 -2.30 13.31
N VAL A 274 13.14 -1.47 12.42
CA VAL A 274 12.24 -1.96 11.35
C VAL A 274 12.98 -2.87 10.37
N THR A 275 14.21 -2.50 9.97
CA THR A 275 15.00 -3.32 9.05
C THR A 275 15.45 -4.64 9.68
N ARG A 276 15.85 -4.64 10.96
CA ARG A 276 16.13 -5.87 11.71
C ARG A 276 14.90 -6.78 11.77
N ARG A 277 13.73 -6.24 12.08
CA ARG A 277 12.49 -7.04 12.16
C ARG A 277 12.06 -7.58 10.79
N CYS A 278 12.19 -6.80 9.73
CA CYS A 278 12.00 -7.27 8.36
C CYS A 278 13.01 -8.37 7.98
N ARG A 279 14.28 -8.26 8.39
CA ARG A 279 15.31 -9.29 8.20
C ARG A 279 14.95 -10.60 8.91
N GLU A 280 14.58 -10.53 10.19
CA GLU A 280 14.14 -11.67 10.99
C GLU A 280 12.89 -12.35 10.37
N LEU A 281 11.97 -11.57 9.81
CA LEU A 281 10.74 -12.09 9.20
C LEU A 281 10.92 -12.69 7.80
N SER A 282 11.84 -12.14 7.00
CA SER A 282 12.00 -12.47 5.57
C SER A 282 12.19 -13.96 5.24
N PRO A 283 12.85 -14.81 6.05
CA PRO A 283 13.00 -16.24 5.76
C PRO A 283 11.71 -17.04 6.00
N HIS A 284 10.80 -16.51 6.83
CA HIS A 284 9.60 -17.22 7.26
C HIS A 284 8.35 -16.85 6.46
N THR A 285 8.35 -15.71 5.77
CA THR A 285 7.18 -15.07 5.12
C THR A 285 6.03 -14.79 6.10
N CYS A 286 5.11 -13.93 5.69
CA CYS A 286 3.95 -13.60 6.51
C CYS A 286 2.96 -14.77 6.58
N ALA A 287 2.99 -15.71 5.63
CA ALA A 287 2.07 -16.85 5.58
C ALA A 287 2.09 -17.75 6.83
N GLY A 288 3.14 -17.69 7.66
CA GLY A 288 3.24 -18.43 8.91
C GLY A 288 2.34 -17.89 10.04
N PHE A 289 1.96 -16.61 10.00
CA PHE A 289 1.09 -15.98 11.01
C PHE A 289 -0.11 -15.24 10.42
N ALA A 290 -0.05 -14.85 9.15
CA ALA A 290 -1.04 -14.06 8.44
C ALA A 290 -1.35 -14.75 7.10
N ARG A 291 -2.52 -15.37 6.97
CA ARG A 291 -2.94 -16.04 5.73
C ARG A 291 -4.32 -15.56 5.28
N PRO A 292 -4.43 -14.83 4.16
CA PRO A 292 -5.74 -14.41 3.64
C PRO A 292 -6.62 -15.61 3.31
N ARG A 293 -7.92 -15.47 3.54
CA ARG A 293 -8.96 -16.40 3.07
C ARG A 293 -9.57 -15.92 1.76
N SER A 294 -9.74 -14.61 1.60
CA SER A 294 -10.20 -13.99 0.37
C SER A 294 -9.18 -14.20 -0.75
N ARG A 295 -9.67 -14.66 -1.90
CA ARG A 295 -8.89 -14.82 -3.13
C ARG A 295 -8.39 -13.51 -3.72
N LEU A 296 -8.91 -12.38 -3.26
CA LEU A 296 -8.58 -11.03 -3.72
C LEU A 296 -7.36 -10.45 -3.00
N LEU A 297 -6.94 -11.12 -1.92
CA LEU A 297 -5.80 -10.72 -1.10
C LEU A 297 -4.59 -11.63 -1.31
N SER A 298 -3.41 -11.12 -0.97
CA SER A 298 -2.12 -11.82 -0.93
C SER A 298 -1.21 -11.19 0.12
N THR A 299 -0.29 -11.94 0.73
CA THR A 299 0.79 -11.37 1.56
C THR A 299 2.04 -11.04 0.77
N GLU A 300 2.08 -11.37 -0.53
CA GLU A 300 3.26 -11.25 -1.37
C GLU A 300 3.84 -9.82 -1.38
N GLY A 301 3.00 -8.78 -1.38
CA GLY A 301 3.45 -7.40 -1.32
C GLY A 301 4.22 -7.09 -0.02
N VAL A 302 3.74 -7.59 1.12
CA VAL A 302 4.44 -7.47 2.42
C VAL A 302 5.75 -8.26 2.40
N ASP A 303 5.72 -9.49 1.89
CA ASP A 303 6.90 -10.36 1.83
C ASP A 303 8.02 -9.75 0.97
N VAL A 304 7.66 -9.12 -0.15
CA VAL A 304 8.58 -8.37 -1.00
C VAL A 304 9.14 -7.14 -0.29
N ALA A 305 8.29 -6.34 0.36
CA ALA A 305 8.72 -5.15 1.10
C ALA A 305 9.69 -5.50 2.25
N CYS A 306 9.36 -6.51 3.05
CA CYS A 306 10.21 -6.97 4.15
C CYS A 306 11.56 -7.48 3.64
N ARG A 307 11.58 -8.27 2.57
CA ARG A 307 12.83 -8.75 1.98
C ARG A 307 13.70 -7.60 1.46
N TYR A 308 13.08 -6.60 0.85
CA TYR A 308 13.78 -5.42 0.35
C TYR A 308 14.42 -4.61 1.49
N LEU A 309 13.65 -4.30 2.55
CA LEU A 309 14.19 -3.60 3.72
C LEU A 309 15.30 -4.39 4.43
N ALA A 310 15.19 -5.72 4.47
CA ALA A 310 16.23 -6.58 5.03
C ALA A 310 17.55 -6.45 4.25
N GLN A 311 17.49 -6.38 2.92
CA GLN A 311 18.66 -6.23 2.05
C GLN A 311 19.33 -4.86 2.17
N LEU A 312 18.54 -3.79 2.37
CA LEU A 312 19.09 -2.44 2.53
C LEU A 312 19.84 -2.22 3.84
N ALA A 313 19.66 -3.10 4.82
CA ALA A 313 20.30 -3.01 6.13
C ALA A 313 21.64 -3.75 6.23
N ASP A 314 22.05 -4.45 5.18
CA ASP A 314 23.41 -4.96 5.05
C ASP A 314 24.21 -3.93 4.22
N PRO A 315 25.11 -3.14 4.84
CA PRO A 315 26.12 -2.44 4.05
C PRO A 315 26.98 -3.50 3.38
N ALA A 316 27.08 -3.42 2.04
CA ALA A 316 28.09 -4.15 1.28
C ALA A 316 29.51 -3.79 1.75
#